data_AF-A0A7S2SDE3-F1
#
_entry.id   AF-A0A7S2SDE3-F1
#
_cell.length_a   1.000
_cell.length_b   1.000
_cell.length_c   1.000
_cell.angle_alpha   90.00
_cell.angle_beta   90.00
_cell.angle_gamma   90.00
#
_symmetry.space_group_name_H-M   'P 1'
#
loop_
_entity.id
_entity.type
_entity.pdbx_description
1 polymer ?
#
loop_
_entity_poly.entity_id
_entity_poly.type
_entity_poly.pdbx_seq_one_letter_code
_entity_poly.pdbx_strand_id
1 'polypeptide(L)'
;FSTLIGSLSEATIASRVKEMDILNEAARAEQLEILRGPKDESRNNLMFHQFVERAANEYPDVVALKMLDDEMTYKEFDERANQVANYLIAKGIQVEDCI
;
A
#
# COMPACT_ATOMS: atom_id res chain seq x y z
N PHE A 1 30.24 28.05 37.18
CA PHE A 1 30.55 26.84 36.39
C PHE A 1 29.36 26.42 35.51
N SER A 2 28.78 27.34 34.73
CA SER A 2 27.59 27.08 33.90
C SER A 2 27.86 27.23 32.40
N THR A 3 29.03 27.74 32.00
CA THR A 3 29.34 28.02 30.60
C THR A 3 30.03 26.85 29.87
N LEU A 4 30.49 25.81 30.58
CA LEU A 4 31.27 24.72 29.97
C LEU A 4 30.50 23.43 29.69
N ILE A 5 29.26 23.29 30.18
CA ILE A 5 28.41 22.11 29.90
C ILE A 5 27.58 22.30 28.63
N GLY A 6 27.31 23.54 28.19
CA GLY A 6 26.56 23.80 26.96
C GLY A 6 27.35 23.54 25.67
N SER A 7 28.66 23.78 25.66
CA SER A 7 29.48 23.67 24.45
C SER A 7 29.97 22.24 24.15
N LEU A 8 29.95 21.34 25.14
CA LEU A 8 30.31 19.93 24.98
C LEU A 8 29.12 19.02 24.66
N SER A 9 27.87 19.51 24.77
CA SER A 9 26.70 18.74 24.35
C SER A 9 26.42 18.85 22.86
N GLU A 10 26.55 20.04 22.26
CA GLU A 10 26.17 20.25 20.86
C GLU A 10 27.07 19.50 19.86
N ALA A 11 28.39 19.53 20.06
CA ALA A 11 29.34 18.85 19.17
C ALA A 11 29.26 17.32 19.28
N THR A 12 28.90 16.79 20.45
CA THR A 12 28.81 15.34 20.70
C THR A 12 27.44 14.76 20.34
N ILE A 13 26.36 15.55 20.40
CA ILE A 13 25.03 15.11 19.95
C ILE A 13 24.98 15.05 18.42
N ALA A 14 25.55 16.04 17.71
CA ALA A 14 25.51 16.07 16.26
C ALA A 14 26.29 14.90 15.60
N SER A 15 27.38 14.43 16.20
CA SER A 15 28.10 13.25 15.71
C SER A 15 27.36 11.94 16.02
N ARG A 16 26.70 11.84 17.18
CA ARG A 16 25.89 10.68 17.56
C ARG A 16 24.63 10.51 16.70
N VAL A 17 24.03 11.61 16.26
CA VAL A 17 22.85 11.58 15.37
C VAL A 17 23.21 11.11 13.96
N LYS A 18 24.46 11.27 13.51
CA LYS A 18 24.93 10.72 12.23
C LYS A 18 25.07 9.19 12.21
N GLU A 19 25.20 8.56 13.39
CA GLU A 19 25.13 7.09 13.53
C GLU A 19 23.69 6.58 13.68
N MET A 20 22.72 7.49 13.88
CA MET A 20 21.29 7.21 13.71
C MET A 20 20.88 7.37 12.24
N ASP A 21 21.60 6.74 11.31
CA ASP A 21 20.95 6.24 10.11
C ASP A 21 20.08 5.06 10.59
N ILE A 22 18.85 5.38 11.01
CA ILE A 22 17.97 4.51 11.83
C ILE A 22 17.70 3.17 11.14
N LEU A 23 18.03 3.03 9.85
CA LEU A 23 18.28 1.72 9.26
C LEU A 23 19.51 1.75 8.34
N ASN A 24 20.53 0.96 8.67
CA ASN A 24 21.55 0.51 7.73
C ASN A 24 20.87 -0.17 6.51
N GLU A 25 21.48 -0.10 5.32
CA GLU A 25 21.00 -0.73 4.07
C GLU A 25 20.57 -2.19 4.26
N ALA A 26 21.33 -2.95 5.06
CA ALA A 26 21.02 -4.35 5.38
C ALA A 26 19.76 -4.50 6.24
N ALA A 27 19.55 -3.60 7.21
CA ALA A 27 18.34 -3.58 8.02
C ALA A 27 17.13 -3.13 7.18
N ARG A 28 17.32 -2.21 6.22
CA ARG A 28 16.27 -1.83 5.26
C ARG A 28 15.85 -3.03 4.42
N ALA A 29 16.79 -3.83 3.93
CA ALA A 29 16.49 -5.02 3.14
C ALA A 29 15.69 -6.08 3.93
N GLU A 30 16.09 -6.38 5.16
CA GLU A 30 15.38 -7.32 6.03
C GLU A 30 13.96 -6.83 6.36
N GLN A 31 13.81 -5.55 6.67
CA GLN A 31 12.51 -4.97 6.99
C GLN A 31 11.59 -4.90 5.76
N LEU A 32 12.15 -4.66 4.57
CA LEU A 32 11.40 -4.73 3.31
C LEU A 32 10.86 -6.14 3.05
N GLU A 33 11.61 -7.19 3.38
CA GLU A 33 11.11 -8.57 3.26
C GLU A 33 9.98 -8.86 4.24
N ILE A 34 10.07 -8.38 5.48
CA ILE A 34 8.99 -8.49 6.46
C ILE A 34 7.72 -7.74 5.98
N LEU A 35 7.89 -6.54 5.41
CA LEU A 35 6.78 -5.72 4.92
C LEU A 35 6.14 -6.24 3.63
N ARG A 36 6.91 -6.92 2.76
CA ARG A 36 6.39 -7.55 1.54
C ARG A 36 5.36 -8.63 1.84
N GLY A 37 5.44 -9.25 3.02
CA GLY A 37 4.54 -10.32 3.44
C GLY A 37 4.67 -11.59 2.57
N PRO A 38 3.86 -12.62 2.83
CA PRO A 38 3.87 -13.85 2.04
C PRO A 38 3.59 -13.54 0.58
N LYS A 39 4.52 -13.93 -0.30
CA LYS A 39 4.33 -13.84 -1.75
C LYS A 39 3.33 -14.92 -2.15
N ASP A 40 2.05 -14.55 -2.21
CA ASP A 40 1.00 -15.44 -2.64
C ASP A 40 1.10 -15.63 -4.16
N GLU A 41 1.81 -16.69 -4.58
CA GLU A 41 2.00 -17.01 -6.00
C GLU A 41 0.67 -17.32 -6.72
N SER A 42 -0.41 -17.63 -5.97
CA SER A 42 -1.75 -17.78 -6.56
C SER A 42 -2.32 -16.46 -7.09
N ARG A 43 -1.81 -15.31 -6.60
CA ARG A 43 -2.16 -13.98 -7.14
C ARG A 43 -1.55 -13.71 -8.51
N ASN A 44 -0.41 -14.34 -8.84
CA ASN A 44 0.32 -14.02 -10.07
C ASN A 44 -0.37 -14.50 -11.35
N ASN A 45 -1.39 -15.35 -11.25
CA ASN A 45 -2.08 -15.92 -12.41
C ASN A 45 -3.54 -15.43 -12.56
N LEU A 46 -4.01 -14.53 -11.69
CA LEU A 46 -5.35 -13.97 -11.75
C LEU A 46 -5.33 -12.64 -12.50
N MET A 47 -6.31 -12.45 -13.39
CA MET A 47 -6.60 -11.11 -13.89
C MET A 47 -7.10 -10.24 -12.73
N PHE A 48 -6.85 -8.94 -12.79
CA PHE A 48 -7.19 -8.03 -11.69
C PHE A 48 -8.68 -8.09 -11.30
N HIS A 49 -9.60 -8.16 -12.28
CA HIS A 49 -11.03 -8.28 -11.99
C HIS A 49 -11.37 -9.58 -11.24
N GLN A 50 -10.74 -10.70 -11.58
CA GLN A 50 -10.94 -11.98 -10.89
C GLN A 50 -10.43 -11.95 -9.44
N PHE A 51 -9.33 -11.22 -9.19
CA PHE A 51 -8.85 -11.00 -7.83
C PHE A 51 -9.87 -10.21 -7.00
N VAL A 52 -10.45 -9.15 -7.58
CA VAL A 52 -11.46 -8.32 -6.92
C VAL A 52 -12.73 -9.12 -6.65
N GLU A 53 -13.25 -9.85 -7.63
CA GLU A 53 -14.42 -10.72 -7.47
C GLU A 53 -14.21 -11.76 -6.38
N ARG A 54 -13.03 -12.38 -6.33
CA ARG A 54 -12.69 -13.35 -5.29
C ARG A 54 -12.65 -12.71 -3.91
N ALA A 55 -12.03 -11.54 -3.78
CA ALA A 55 -11.97 -10.79 -2.53
C ALA A 55 -13.37 -10.32 -2.06
N ALA A 56 -14.23 -9.90 -2.99
CA ALA A 56 -15.62 -9.54 -2.69
C ALA A 56 -16.45 -10.73 -2.19
N ASN A 57 -16.16 -11.94 -2.67
CA ASN A 57 -16.82 -13.17 -2.21
C ASN A 57 -16.27 -13.68 -0.87
N GLU A 58 -14.95 -13.70 -0.68
CA GLU A 58 -14.32 -14.23 0.53
C GLU A 58 -14.36 -13.23 1.70
N TYR A 59 -14.27 -11.92 1.41
CA TYR A 59 -14.13 -10.85 2.40
C TYR A 59 -15.01 -9.62 2.05
N PRO A 60 -16.34 -9.78 1.93
CA PRO A 60 -17.23 -8.74 1.42
C PRO A 60 -17.17 -7.43 2.22
N ASP A 61 -17.06 -7.52 3.54
CA ASP A 61 -17.13 -6.37 4.45
C ASP A 61 -15.75 -5.75 4.77
N VAL A 62 -14.67 -6.27 4.18
CA VAL A 62 -13.32 -5.72 4.38
C VAL A 62 -13.13 -4.49 3.49
N VAL A 63 -12.55 -3.44 4.06
CA VAL A 63 -12.24 -2.19 3.35
C VAL A 63 -11.19 -2.46 2.25
N ALA A 64 -11.60 -2.27 1.00
CA ALA A 64 -10.75 -2.39 -0.18
C ALA A 64 -10.06 -1.07 -0.54
N LEU A 65 -10.78 0.04 -0.38
CA LEU A 65 -10.30 1.39 -0.67
C LEU A 65 -10.62 2.30 0.51
N LYS A 66 -9.60 3.00 0.99
CA LYS A 66 -9.73 4.04 2.01
C LYS A 66 -9.31 5.37 1.42
N MET A 67 -10.29 6.26 1.24
CA MET A 67 -10.08 7.67 0.92
C MET A 67 -10.08 8.49 2.21
N LEU A 68 -9.71 9.77 2.13
CA LEU A 68 -9.58 10.63 3.31
C LEU A 68 -10.82 10.61 4.23
N ASP A 69 -12.01 10.70 3.63
CA ASP A 69 -13.27 10.80 4.36
C ASP A 69 -14.23 9.62 4.12
N ASP A 70 -13.81 8.63 3.32
CA ASP A 70 -14.70 7.56 2.87
C ASP A 70 -13.97 6.23 2.76
N GLU A 71 -14.70 5.16 3.06
CA GLU A 71 -14.20 3.79 3.01
C GLU A 71 -15.15 2.97 2.13
N MET A 72 -14.57 2.15 1.26
CA MET A 72 -15.32 1.29 0.36
C MET A 72 -14.87 -0.15 0.57
N THR A 73 -15.84 -1.01 0.81
CA THR A 73 -15.62 -2.45 1.00
C THR A 73 -15.33 -3.16 -0.33
N TYR A 74 -14.78 -4.37 -0.28
CA TYR A 74 -14.58 -5.18 -1.49
C TYR A 74 -15.87 -5.45 -2.24
N LYS A 75 -16.98 -5.66 -1.52
CA LYS A 75 -18.31 -5.84 -2.14
C LYS A 75 -18.76 -4.59 -2.90
N GLU A 76 -18.69 -3.41 -2.27
CA GLU A 76 -19.10 -2.16 -2.90
C GLU A 76 -18.21 -1.79 -4.09
N PHE A 77 -16.92 -2.10 -3.99
CA PHE A 77 -15.98 -1.88 -5.07
C PHE A 77 -16.29 -2.76 -6.29
N ASP A 78 -16.55 -4.06 -6.09
CA ASP A 78 -16.93 -5.00 -7.15
C ASP A 78 -18.26 -4.61 -7.82
N GLU A 79 -19.27 -4.24 -7.03
CA GLU A 79 -20.56 -3.77 -7.55
C GLU A 79 -20.41 -2.53 -8.44
N ARG A 80 -19.59 -1.56 -8.03
CA ARG A 80 -19.30 -0.36 -8.84
C ARG A 80 -18.50 -0.68 -10.10
N ALA A 81 -17.51 -1.56 -10.01
CA ALA A 81 -16.74 -2.00 -11.17
C ALA A 81 -17.66 -2.68 -12.21
N ASN A 82 -18.57 -3.53 -11.74
CA ASN A 82 -19.57 -4.20 -12.59
C ASN A 82 -20.56 -3.21 -13.23
N GLN A 83 -20.96 -2.16 -12.52
CA GLN A 83 -21.79 -1.09 -13.12
C GLN A 83 -21.06 -0.37 -14.26
N VAL A 84 -19.77 -0.03 -14.06
CA VAL A 84 -18.95 0.61 -15.09
C VAL A 84 -18.78 -0.33 -16.28
N ALA A 85 -18.43 -1.60 -16.05
CA ALA A 85 -18.29 -2.59 -17.12
C ALA A 85 -19.56 -2.71 -17.98
N ASN A 86 -20.73 -2.84 -17.33
CA ASN A 86 -22.01 -2.89 -18.02
C ASN A 86 -22.31 -1.61 -18.82
N TYR A 87 -21.97 -0.44 -18.27
CA TYR A 87 -22.13 0.83 -18.98
C TYR A 87 -21.24 0.90 -20.23
N LEU A 88 -19.98 0.47 -20.14
CA LEU A 88 -19.04 0.46 -21.27
C LEU A 88 -19.50 -0.52 -22.36
N ILE A 89 -19.96 -1.72 -21.97
CA ILE A 89 -20.55 -2.69 -22.90
C ILE A 89 -21.78 -2.10 -23.60
N ALA A 90 -22.66 -1.42 -22.86
CA ALA A 90 -23.84 -0.76 -23.42
C ALA A 90 -23.49 0.38 -24.38
N LYS A 91 -22.31 0.99 -24.23
CA LYS A 91 -21.76 1.99 -25.16
C LYS A 91 -21.09 1.38 -26.39
N GLY A 92 -21.01 0.06 -26.48
CA GLY A 92 -20.40 -0.66 -27.60
C GLY A 92 -18.87 -0.75 -27.53
N ILE A 93 -18.29 -0.42 -26.38
CA ILE A 93 -16.84 -0.50 -26.15
C ILE A 93 -16.45 -1.98 -26.04
N GLN A 94 -15.47 -2.40 -26.84
CA GLN A 94 -14.96 -3.75 -26.89
C GLN A 94 -13.68 -3.91 -26.08
N VAL A 95 -13.28 -5.17 -25.89
CA VAL A 95 -11.95 -5.49 -25.36
C VAL A 95 -10.92 -4.86 -26.28
N GLU A 96 -9.88 -4.25 -25.71
CA GLU A 96 -8.79 -3.51 -26.39
C GLU A 96 -9.12 -2.07 -26.82
N ASP A 97 -10.36 -1.60 -26.63
CA ASP A 97 -10.66 -0.18 -26.81
C ASP A 97 -10.07 0.66 -25.69
N CYS A 98 -9.35 1.72 -26.06
CA CYS A 98 -8.82 2.70 -25.11
C CYS A 98 -9.89 3.74 -24.76
N ILE A 99 -10.11 3.94 -23.45
CA ILE A 99 -11.06 4.92 -22.88
C ILE A 99 -10.30 6.14 -22.35
#